data_AF-A0A1A8W0X2-F1
#
_entry.id   AF-A0A1A8W0X2-F1
#
_cell.length_a   1.000
_cell.length_b   1.000
_cell.length_c   1.000
_cell.angle_alpha   90.00
_cell.angle_beta   90.00
_cell.angle_gamma   90.00
#
_symmetry.space_group_name_H-M   'P 1'
#
loop_
_entity.id
_entity.type
_entity.pdbx_description
1 polymer ?
#
loop_
_entity_poly.entity_id
_entity_poly.type
_entity_poly.pdbx_seq_one_letter_code
_entity_poly.pdbx_strand_id
1 'polypeptide(L)'
;MVFIPVEIIFKSFPSISKDRVKFLRHYSFLSLILGAAALYQAHKPDFSVRHYTPSYFYKCRLNKLKKEGIIDEEKYNKIING
;
A
#
# COMPACT_ATOMS: atom_id res chain seq x y z
N MET A 1 -11.79 0.18 -4.76
CA MET A 1 -12.59 0.97 -3.80
C MET A 1 -12.28 0.47 -2.41
N VAL A 2 -11.92 1.37 -1.49
CA VAL A 2 -11.75 1.03 -0.08
C VAL A 2 -13.16 0.92 0.53
N PHE A 3 -13.68 -0.31 0.58
CA PHE A 3 -14.97 -0.62 1.21
C PHE A 3 -14.78 -0.68 2.73
N ILE A 4 -14.84 0.47 3.39
CA ILE A 4 -15.00 0.49 4.85
C ILE A 4 -16.51 0.47 5.11
N PRO A 5 -17.04 -0.53 5.84
CA PRO A 5 -18.45 -0.56 6.21
C PRO A 5 -18.82 0.71 6.98
N VAL A 6 -19.76 1.48 6.44
CA VAL A 6 -20.16 2.78 7.01
C VAL A 6 -20.72 2.62 8.43
N GLU A 7 -21.27 1.45 8.73
CA GLU A 7 -21.75 1.04 10.04
C GLU A 7 -20.66 1.08 11.13
N ILE A 8 -19.42 0.71 10.79
CA ILE A 8 -18.29 0.77 11.72
C ILE A 8 -17.93 2.23 12.01
N ILE A 9 -17.96 3.08 11.00
CA ILE A 9 -17.68 4.51 11.14
C ILE A 9 -18.75 5.19 12.00
N PHE A 10 -20.02 4.82 11.80
CA PHE A 10 -21.14 5.34 12.59
C PHE A 10 -21.07 4.93 14.07
N LYS A 11 -20.61 3.70 14.35
CA LYS A 11 -20.40 3.22 15.73
C LYS A 11 -19.22 3.92 16.40
N SER A 12 -18.12 4.10 15.70
CA SER A 12 -16.90 4.70 16.27
C SER A 12 -16.94 6.23 16.35
N PHE A 13 -17.69 6.89 15.45
CA PHE A 13 -17.75 8.36 15.35
C PHE A 13 -19.21 8.86 15.27
N PRO A 14 -19.99 8.73 16.35
CA PRO A 14 -21.40 9.09 16.36
C PRO A 14 -21.65 10.61 16.23
N SER A 15 -20.70 11.45 16.65
CA SER A 15 -20.80 12.92 16.54
C SER A 15 -20.71 13.40 15.09
N ILE A 16 -19.82 12.80 14.30
CA ILE A 16 -19.60 13.14 12.88
C ILE A 16 -20.74 12.59 12.00
N SER A 17 -21.35 11.48 12.43
CA SER A 17 -22.43 10.79 11.72
C SER A 17 -23.84 11.11 12.22
N LYS A 18 -23.99 12.17 13.02
CA LYS A 18 -25.29 12.61 13.55
C LYS A 18 -26.30 12.88 12.43
N ASP A 19 -25.84 13.43 11.30
CA ASP A 19 -26.61 13.53 10.06
C ASP A 19 -26.07 12.52 9.03
N ARG A 20 -26.65 11.32 9.05
CA ARG A 20 -26.22 10.18 8.22
C ARG A 20 -26.33 10.46 6.73
N VAL A 21 -27.33 11.25 6.31
CA VAL A 21 -27.57 11.58 4.90
C VAL A 21 -26.48 12.51 4.38
N LYS A 22 -26.16 13.57 5.13
CA LYS A 22 -25.05 14.46 4.77
C LYS A 22 -23.72 13.71 4.80
N PHE A 23 -23.48 12.86 5.79
CA PHE A 23 -22.26 12.06 5.86
C PHE A 23 -22.11 11.17 4.62
N LEU A 24 -23.14 10.40 4.26
CA LEU A 24 -23.12 9.50 3.11
C LEU A 24 -22.87 10.26 1.80
N ARG A 25 -23.47 11.45 1.62
CA ARG A 25 -23.21 12.29 0.44
C ARG A 25 -21.74 12.70 0.34
N HIS A 26 -21.14 13.17 1.44
CA HIS A 26 -19.72 13.54 1.45
C HIS A 26 -18.81 12.31 1.27
N TYR A 27 -19.13 11.20 1.91
CA TYR A 27 -18.40 9.94 1.79
C TYR A 27 -18.37 9.44 0.34
N SER A 28 -19.53 9.44 -0.34
CA SER A 28 -19.62 9.07 -1.75
C SER A 28 -18.83 10.00 -2.65
N PHE A 29 -18.89 11.32 -2.40
CA PHE A 29 -18.12 12.29 -3.18
C PHE A 29 -16.61 12.13 -3.00
N LEU A 30 -16.15 11.93 -1.77
CA LEU A 30 -14.76 11.64 -1.46
C LEU A 30 -14.29 10.33 -2.14
N SER A 31 -15.13 9.28 -2.12
CA SER A 31 -14.82 8.02 -2.79
C SER A 31 -14.68 8.19 -4.31
N LEU A 32 -15.52 9.04 -4.93
CA LEU A 32 -15.42 9.34 -6.35
C LEU A 32 -14.14 10.11 -6.68
N ILE A 33 -13.78 11.11 -5.88
CA ILE A 33 -12.53 11.88 -6.06
C ILE A 33 -11.32 10.96 -5.92
N LEU A 34 -11.28 10.12 -4.88
CA LEU A 34 -10.20 9.15 -4.68
C LEU A 34 -10.10 8.16 -5.85
N GLY A 35 -11.23 7.70 -6.37
CA GLY A 35 -11.27 6.86 -7.56
C GLY A 35 -10.69 7.56 -8.79
N ALA A 36 -11.09 8.81 -9.03
CA ALA A 36 -10.58 9.61 -10.15
C ALA A 36 -9.07 9.91 -10.02
N ALA A 37 -8.60 10.24 -8.82
CA ALA A 37 -7.19 10.49 -8.54
C ALA A 37 -6.35 9.23 -8.78
N ALA A 38 -6.83 8.06 -8.35
CA ALA A 38 -6.15 6.78 -8.58
C ALA A 38 -6.07 6.44 -10.07
N LEU A 39 -7.15 6.66 -10.83
CA LEU A 39 -7.15 6.49 -12.28
C LEU A 39 -6.18 7.45 -12.98
N TYR A 40 -6.16 8.71 -12.56
CA TYR A 40 -5.25 9.72 -13.10
C TYR A 40 -3.78 9.37 -12.83
N GLN A 41 -3.47 8.90 -11.62
CA GLN A 41 -2.12 8.45 -11.27
C GLN A 41 -1.72 7.19 -12.06
N ALA A 42 -2.63 6.23 -12.23
CA ALA A 42 -2.38 5.04 -13.03
C ALA A 42 -2.14 5.36 -14.51
N HIS A 43 -2.73 6.44 -15.04
CA HIS A 43 -2.54 6.86 -16.42
C HIS A 43 -1.18 7.51 -16.70
N LYS A 44 -0.37 7.81 -15.67
CA LYS A 44 1.01 8.29 -15.84
C LYS A 44 2.00 7.14 -15.59
N PRO A 45 2.27 6.27 -16.58
CA PRO A 45 3.27 5.23 -16.45
C PRO A 45 4.65 5.88 -16.25
N ASP A 46 5.32 5.47 -15.19
CA ASP A 46 6.69 5.83 -14.90
C ASP A 46 7.62 4.81 -15.58
N PHE A 47 8.25 5.22 -16.68
CA PHE A 47 9.21 4.42 -17.44
C PHE A 47 10.66 4.60 -16.97
N SER A 48 10.89 5.23 -15.83
CA SER A 48 12.24 5.34 -15.28
C SER A 48 12.83 3.96 -14.99
N VAL A 49 14.14 3.81 -15.22
CA VAL A 49 14.88 2.61 -14.85
C VAL A 49 14.86 2.51 -13.33
N ARG A 50 13.98 1.67 -12.78
CA ARG A 50 13.90 1.45 -11.34
C ARG A 50 15.08 0.62 -10.89
N HIS A 51 16.00 1.25 -10.15
CA HIS A 51 16.97 0.51 -9.35
C HIS A 51 16.21 -0.21 -8.22
N TYR A 52 16.11 -1.54 -8.32
CA TYR A 52 15.43 -2.35 -7.33
C TYR A 52 16.25 -2.33 -6.04
N THR A 53 15.78 -1.58 -5.04
CA THR A 53 16.29 -1.70 -3.68
C THR A 53 15.53 -2.82 -2.97
N PRO A 54 16.23 -3.87 -2.49
CA PRO A 54 15.56 -4.98 -1.84
C PRO A 54 14.83 -4.52 -0.58
N SER A 55 13.56 -4.91 -0.46
CA SER A 55 12.73 -4.58 0.71
C SER A 55 13.28 -5.20 2.00
N TYR A 56 12.90 -4.64 3.15
CA TYR A 56 13.33 -5.14 4.47
C TYR A 56 13.01 -6.64 4.65
N PHE A 57 11.77 -7.04 4.31
CA PHE A 57 11.35 -8.44 4.38
C PHE A 57 12.18 -9.36 3.48
N TYR A 58 12.54 -8.88 2.28
CA TYR A 58 13.39 -9.63 1.37
C TYR A 58 14.80 -9.80 1.93
N LYS A 59 15.38 -8.76 2.54
CA LYS A 59 16.67 -8.86 3.26
C LYS A 59 16.62 -9.85 4.42
N CYS A 60 15.54 -9.85 5.21
CA CYS A 60 15.34 -10.82 6.29
C CYS A 60 15.29 -12.26 5.75
N ARG A 61 14.58 -12.48 4.64
CA ARG A 61 14.53 -13.80 3.97
C ARG A 61 15.92 -14.23 3.48
N LEU A 62 16.66 -13.33 2.83
CA LEU A 62 18.04 -13.62 2.37
C LEU A 62 18.96 -13.97 3.53
N ASN A 63 18.86 -13.26 4.66
CA ASN A 63 19.61 -13.58 5.87
C ASN A 63 19.26 -14.95 6.44
N LYS A 64 17.98 -15.35 6.37
CA LYS A 64 17.55 -16.69 6.76
C LYS A 64 18.17 -17.76 5.86
N LEU A 65 18.13 -17.57 4.54
CA LEU A 65 18.72 -18.49 3.56
C LEU A 65 20.25 -18.58 3.67
N LYS A 66 20.91 -17.47 4.03
CA LYS A 66 22.34 -17.45 4.37
C LYS A 66 22.63 -18.29 5.61
N LYS A 67 21.83 -18.16 6.68
CA LYS A 67 21.97 -18.95 7.90
C LYS A 67 21.72 -20.44 7.68
N GLU A 68 20.85 -20.79 6.74
CA GLU A 68 20.55 -22.16 6.34
C GLU A 68 21.62 -22.76 5.40
N GLY A 69 22.64 -22.00 5.01
CA GLY A 69 23.72 -22.46 4.14
C GLY A 69 23.31 -22.68 2.67
N ILE A 70 22.13 -22.20 2.29
CA ILE A 70 21.58 -22.39 0.93
C ILE A 70 22.18 -21.37 -0.06
N ILE A 71 22.68 -20.24 0.45
CA ILE A 71 23.24 -19.15 -0.35
C ILE A 71 24.62 -18.76 0.19
N ASP A 72 25.61 -18.71 -0.70
CA ASP A 72 26.94 -18.21 -0.40
C ASP A 72 26.97 -16.70 -0.15
N GLU A 73 27.96 -16.27 0.64
CA GLU A 73 28.13 -14.89 1.06
C GLU A 73 28.36 -13.93 -0.13
N GLU A 74 29.05 -14.41 -1.16
CA GLU A 74 29.29 -13.69 -2.41
C GLU A 74 27.98 -13.43 -3.18
N LYS A 75 27.11 -14.45 -3.22
CA LYS A 75 25.80 -14.38 -3.87
C LYS A 75 24.84 -13.47 -3.09
N TYR A 76 24.91 -13.46 -1.77
CA TYR A 76 24.17 -12.53 -0.91
C TYR A 76 24.57 -11.07 -1.19
N ASN A 77 25.87 -10.78 -1.25
CA ASN A 77 26.38 -9.42 -1.48
C ASN A 77 26.00 -8.88 -2.87
N LYS A 78 26.05 -9.73 -3.90
CA LYS A 78 25.60 -9.37 -5.25
C LYS A 78 24.11 -9.01 -5.29
N ILE A 79 23.26 -9.73 -4.56
CA ILE A 79 21.82 -9.47 -4.54
C ILE A 79 21.46 -8.18 -3.77
N ILE A 80 22.24 -7.81 -2.75
CA ILE A 80 21.96 -6.61 -1.95
C ILE A 80 22.55 -5.34 -2.57
N ASN A 81 23.76 -5.42 -3.13
CA ASN A 81 24.49 -4.25 -3.60
C ASN A 81 24.44 -4.02 -5.12
N GLY A 82 23.97 -5.02 -5.89
CA GLY A 82 23.94 -4.97 -7.36
C GLY A 82 25.22 -5.53 -7.97
#